data_AF-A0A4Q3QXH6-F1
#
_entry.id   AF-A0A4Q3QXH6-F1
#
_cell.length_a   1.000
_cell.length_b   1.000
_cell.length_c   1.000
_cell.angle_alpha   90.00
_cell.angle_beta   90.00
_cell.angle_gamma   90.00
#
_symmetry.space_group_name_H-M   'P 1'
#
loop_
_entity.id
_entity.type
_entity.pdbx_description
1 polymer ?
#
loop_
_entity_poly.entity_id
_entity_poly.type
_entity_poly.pdbx_seq_one_letter_code
_entity_poly.pdbx_strand_id
1 'polypeptide(L)'
;HPLGPYAKAANNPVLQKNVEKGGIVTGTGHNSVTYSPDGKEMFCVYHGRTKATGEERVVFIDRMTVSDGKIIVKGPTTTPQRLPSGIK
;
A
#
# COMPACT_ATOMS: atom_id res chain seq x y z
N HIS A 1 14.04 -8.12 -18.85
CA HIS A 1 13.30 -7.91 -20.11
C HIS A 1 11.86 -7.52 -19.79
N PRO A 2 11.35 -6.35 -20.23
CA PRO A 2 10.01 -5.86 -19.88
C PRO A 2 8.83 -6.67 -20.44
N LEU A 3 9.05 -7.66 -21.31
CA LEU A 3 7.99 -8.57 -21.78
C LEU A 3 8.04 -9.94 -21.11
N GLY A 4 8.82 -10.08 -20.03
CA GLY A 4 8.90 -11.31 -19.25
C GLY A 4 9.95 -12.31 -19.73
N PRO A 5 9.86 -13.57 -19.27
CA PRO A 5 8.73 -14.15 -18.52
C PRO A 5 8.53 -13.54 -17.12
N TYR A 6 7.29 -13.50 -16.66
CA TYR A 6 6.91 -13.03 -15.33
C TYR A 6 6.54 -14.21 -14.43
N ALA A 7 7.10 -14.25 -13.22
CA ALA A 7 6.71 -15.18 -12.17
C ALA A 7 5.98 -14.42 -11.06
N LYS A 8 4.89 -15.00 -10.53
CA LYS A 8 4.21 -14.43 -9.37
C LYS A 8 5.13 -14.49 -8.15
N ALA A 9 5.16 -13.41 -7.38
CA ALA A 9 5.89 -13.39 -6.12
C ALA A 9 5.32 -14.43 -5.13
N ALA A 10 6.21 -15.14 -4.44
CA ALA A 10 5.83 -16.17 -3.46
C ALA A 10 5.16 -15.57 -2.20
N ASN A 11 5.36 -14.28 -1.93
CA ASN A 11 4.78 -13.55 -0.79
C ASN A 11 3.47 -12.82 -1.14
N ASN A 12 2.81 -13.18 -2.25
CA ASN A 12 1.49 -12.64 -2.55
C ASN A 12 0.45 -13.13 -1.53
N PRO A 13 -0.56 -12.30 -1.20
CA PRO A 13 -0.70 -10.89 -1.58
C PRO A 13 0.19 -9.97 -0.72
N VAL A 14 0.83 -8.98 -1.36
CA VAL A 14 1.66 -7.98 -0.65
C VAL A 14 0.86 -6.88 0.05
N LEU A 15 -0.43 -6.74 -0.31
CA LEU A 15 -1.40 -5.85 0.31
C LEU A 15 -2.79 -6.50 0.18
N GLN A 16 -3.55 -6.55 1.28
CA GLN A 16 -4.89 -7.13 1.30
C GLN A 16 -5.75 -6.50 2.41
N LYS A 17 -7.05 -6.83 2.42
CA LYS A 17 -7.98 -6.50 3.52
C LYS A 17 -7.41 -6.92 4.89
N ASN A 18 -7.73 -6.17 5.94
CA ASN A 18 -7.26 -6.45 7.31
C ASN A 18 -8.38 -6.71 8.33
N VAL A 19 -9.64 -6.85 7.88
CA VAL A 19 -10.79 -7.12 8.77
C VAL A 19 -10.66 -8.39 9.60
N GLU A 20 -10.04 -9.44 9.03
CA GLU A 20 -9.78 -10.70 9.74
C GLU A 20 -8.70 -10.57 10.84
N LYS A 21 -7.95 -9.46 10.82
CA LYS A 21 -6.91 -9.12 11.80
C LYS A 21 -7.34 -7.99 12.75
N GLY A 22 -8.64 -7.68 12.80
CA GLY A 22 -9.20 -6.62 13.66
C GLY A 22 -9.13 -5.20 13.08
N GLY A 23 -8.67 -5.05 11.82
CA GLY A 23 -8.74 -3.76 11.12
C GLY A 23 -10.11 -3.51 10.49
N ILE A 24 -10.23 -2.40 9.74
CA ILE A 24 -11.50 -1.96 9.15
C ILE A 24 -11.46 -1.85 7.62
N VAL A 25 -10.34 -2.22 6.97
CA VAL A 25 -10.10 -1.96 5.55
C VAL A 25 -10.42 -3.18 4.71
N THR A 26 -11.18 -2.96 3.63
CA THR A 26 -11.54 -3.96 2.63
C THR A 26 -11.28 -3.46 1.20
N GLY A 27 -11.29 -4.37 0.23
CA GLY A 27 -11.26 -4.01 -1.19
C GLY A 27 -10.03 -3.20 -1.64
N THR A 28 -8.85 -3.53 -1.10
CA THR A 28 -7.58 -2.87 -1.44
C THR A 28 -7.14 -3.19 -2.86
N GLY A 29 -6.78 -2.21 -3.69
CA GLY A 29 -6.25 -2.49 -5.04
C GLY A 29 -5.99 -1.26 -5.91
N HIS A 30 -5.73 -1.51 -7.21
CA HIS A 30 -5.43 -0.51 -8.27
C HIS A 30 -4.50 0.59 -7.75
N ASN A 31 -3.26 0.21 -7.46
CA ASN A 31 -2.30 1.09 -6.83
C ASN A 31 -1.44 1.85 -7.85
N SER A 32 -0.81 2.92 -7.37
CA SER A 32 0.35 3.56 -7.96
C SER A 32 1.48 3.63 -6.92
N VAL A 33 2.66 4.08 -7.34
CA VAL A 33 3.83 4.26 -6.47
C VAL A 33 4.30 5.71 -6.58
N THR A 34 4.60 6.32 -5.44
CA THR A 34 5.21 7.66 -5.34
C THR A 34 6.29 7.68 -4.26
N TYR A 35 6.98 8.80 -4.11
CA TYR A 35 8.00 9.00 -3.08
C TYR A 35 7.64 10.17 -2.15
N SER A 36 8.25 10.20 -0.97
CA SER A 36 8.25 11.36 -0.08
C SER A 36 8.81 12.61 -0.79
N PRO A 37 8.50 13.82 -0.29
CA PRO A 37 9.07 15.07 -0.81
C PRO A 37 10.61 15.10 -0.97
N ASP A 38 11.35 14.45 -0.07
CA ASP A 38 12.82 14.32 -0.17
C ASP A 38 13.30 13.08 -0.95
N GLY A 39 12.39 12.29 -1.51
CA GLY A 39 12.68 11.10 -2.32
C GLY A 39 13.17 9.87 -1.54
N LYS A 40 13.25 9.92 -0.20
CA LYS A 40 13.88 8.86 0.61
C LYS A 40 12.94 7.72 1.02
N GLU A 41 11.64 7.97 1.04
CA GLU A 41 10.62 6.97 1.37
C GLU A 41 9.76 6.69 0.16
N MET A 42 9.53 5.41 -0.14
CA MET A 42 8.58 4.98 -1.17
C MET A 42 7.21 4.75 -0.54
N PHE A 43 6.15 5.09 -1.27
CA PHE A 43 4.77 4.94 -0.85
C PHE A 43 3.95 4.20 -1.91
N CYS A 44 3.08 3.30 -1.44
CA CYS A 44 2.01 2.69 -2.22
C CYS A 44 0.75 3.51 -2.01
N VAL A 45 0.21 4.10 -3.08
CA VAL A 45 -1.08 4.81 -3.07
C VAL A 45 -2.11 3.88 -3.72
N TYR A 46 -3.22 3.60 -3.04
CA TYR A 46 -4.19 2.62 -3.51
C TYR A 46 -5.60 2.97 -3.03
N HIS A 47 -6.62 2.37 -3.66
CA HIS A 47 -7.97 2.51 -3.15
C HIS A 47 -8.32 1.41 -2.15
N GLY A 48 -9.23 1.71 -1.24
CA GLY A 48 -9.85 0.75 -0.34
C GLY A 48 -11.22 1.24 0.12
N ARG A 49 -11.86 0.46 0.99
CA ARG A 49 -13.11 0.81 1.66
C ARG A 49 -12.97 0.60 3.16
N THR A 50 -13.82 1.26 3.92
CA THR A 50 -14.04 0.96 5.33
C THR A 50 -15.51 0.74 5.61
N LYS A 51 -15.86 0.24 6.80
CA LYS A 51 -17.26 0.17 7.22
C LYS A 51 -17.97 1.53 7.13
N ALA A 52 -17.25 2.62 7.42
CA ALA A 52 -17.82 3.98 7.40
C ALA A 52 -18.01 4.53 5.97
N THR A 53 -17.18 4.12 5.01
CA THR A 53 -17.28 4.59 3.62
C THR A 53 -18.26 3.75 2.79
N GLY A 54 -18.69 2.59 3.30
CA GLY A 54 -19.62 1.70 2.59
C GLY A 54 -19.04 1.30 1.23
N GLU A 55 -19.76 1.63 0.15
CA GLU A 55 -19.34 1.34 -1.22
C GLU A 55 -18.32 2.34 -1.79
N GLU A 56 -18.14 3.49 -1.14
CA GLU A 56 -17.23 4.52 -1.59
C GLU A 56 -15.78 4.07 -1.42
N ARG A 57 -15.06 4.06 -2.55
CA ARG A 57 -13.63 3.85 -2.58
C ARG A 57 -12.93 5.13 -2.16
N VAL A 58 -12.08 5.04 -1.15
CA VAL A 58 -11.26 6.16 -0.68
C VAL A 58 -9.77 5.86 -0.90
N VAL A 59 -8.96 6.91 -0.88
CA VAL A 59 -7.51 6.82 -1.06
C VAL A 59 -6.85 6.43 0.25
N PHE A 60 -5.97 5.43 0.17
CA PHE A 60 -5.03 5.07 1.21
C PHE A 60 -3.61 5.29 0.68
N ILE A 61 -2.69 5.57 1.61
CA ILE A 61 -1.27 5.71 1.32
C ILE A 61 -0.47 5.08 2.46
N ASP A 62 0.41 4.14 2.12
CA ASP A 62 1.26 3.45 3.09
C ASP A 62 2.69 3.34 2.59
N ARG A 63 3.65 3.31 3.53
CA ARG A 63 5.06 3.12 3.21
C ARG A 63 5.28 1.77 2.52
N MET A 64 6.07 1.77 1.47
CA MET A 64 6.43 0.61 0.66
C MET A 64 7.94 0.46 0.62
N THR A 65 8.43 -0.78 0.55
CA THR A 65 9.85 -1.07 0.29
C THR A 65 9.97 -2.12 -0.79
N VAL A 66 10.98 -1.96 -1.65
CA VAL A 66 11.40 -2.97 -2.62
C VAL A 66 12.86 -3.29 -2.35
N SER A 67 13.12 -4.51 -1.88
CA SER A 67 14.47 -4.98 -1.58
C SER A 67 14.55 -6.49 -1.76
N ASP A 68 15.69 -7.00 -2.22
CA ASP A 68 15.94 -8.44 -2.37
C ASP A 68 14.85 -9.19 -3.17
N GLY A 69 14.34 -8.54 -4.23
CA GLY A 69 13.27 -9.08 -5.07
C GLY A 69 11.90 -9.17 -4.39
N LYS A 70 11.72 -8.58 -3.20
CA LYS A 70 10.46 -8.57 -2.45
C LYS A 70 9.88 -7.16 -2.37
N ILE A 71 8.57 -7.09 -2.57
CA ILE A 71 7.76 -5.91 -2.29
C ILE A 71 7.08 -6.11 -0.95
N ILE A 72 7.16 -5.09 -0.08
CA ILE A 72 6.46 -5.05 1.21
C ILE A 72 5.73 -3.71 1.28
N VAL A 73 4.41 -3.75 1.56
CA VAL A 73 3.61 -2.58 1.87
C VAL A 73 3.29 -2.63 3.37
N LYS A 74 3.63 -1.58 4.11
CA LYS A 74 3.41 -1.47 5.57
C LYS A 74 1.97 -0.99 5.86
N GLY A 75 0.99 -1.67 5.26
CA GLY A 75 -0.43 -1.31 5.33
C GLY A 75 -1.35 -2.53 5.25
N PRO A 76 -2.68 -2.31 5.22
CA PRO A 76 -3.33 -1.00 5.24
C PRO A 76 -3.38 -0.39 6.65
N THR A 77 -2.96 0.87 6.81
CA THR A 77 -3.05 1.59 8.08
C THR A 77 -4.27 2.53 8.15
N THR A 78 -4.81 2.71 9.35
CA THR A 78 -5.95 3.61 9.64
C THR A 78 -5.73 4.46 10.89
N THR A 79 -4.53 4.42 11.45
CA THR A 79 -4.11 5.25 12.58
C THR A 79 -3.09 6.28 12.10
N PRO A 80 -2.95 7.43 12.79
CA PRO A 80 -1.95 8.42 12.44
C PRO A 80 -0.56 7.80 12.24
N GLN A 81 -0.01 8.02 11.04
CA GLN A 81 1.36 7.66 10.71
C GLN A 81 2.25 8.90 10.77
N ARG A 82 3.57 8.69 10.90
CA ARG A 82 4.52 9.79 10.69
C ARG A 82 4.32 10.37 9.29
N LEU A 83 4.32 11.71 9.20
CA LEU A 83 4.31 12.41 7.92
C LEU A 83 5.43 11.88 7.00
N PRO A 84 5.27 11.97 5.67
CA PRO A 84 6.36 11.68 4.74
C PRO A 84 7.61 12.51 5.08
N SER A 85 8.79 11.96 4.85
CA SER A 85 10.03 12.73 5.05
C SER A 85 10.17 13.92 4.10
N GLY A 86 10.88 14.98 4.51
CA GLY A 86 11.11 16.16 3.67
C GLY A 86 9.94 17.14 3.55
N ILE A 87 8.89 16.99 4.36
CA ILE A 87 7.83 18.00 4.49
C ILE A 87 8.45 19.30 5.01
N LYS A 88 8.16 20.40 4.33
CA LYS A 88 8.53 21.77 4.71
C LYS A 88 7.38 22.46 5.41
#